data_AF-A0A6M3LKC4-F1
#
_entry.id   AF-A0A6M3LKC4-F1
#
_cell.length_a   1.000
_cell.length_b   1.000
_cell.length_c   1.000
_cell.angle_alpha   90.00
_cell.angle_beta   90.00
_cell.angle_gamma   90.00
#
_symmetry.space_group_name_H-M   'P 1'
#
loop_
_entity.id
_entity.type
_entity.pdbx_description
1 polymer ?
#
loop_
_entity_poly.entity_id
_entity_poly.type
_entity_poly.pdbx_seq_one_letter_code
_entity_poly.pdbx_strand_id
1 'polypeptide(L)' 'MKNLWRGAFNYRQTAVVLYRYAHSKRQAWKVMCDELAKKDGIHPSVVYSLFDGSKDNHEISIEMEVKENERP' A
#
# COMPACT_ATOMS: atom_id res chain seq x y z
N MET A 1 1.77 -5.96 16.15
CA MET A 1 1.05 -4.69 15.85
C MET A 1 0.95 -4.46 14.35
N LYS A 2 0.00 -3.61 13.90
CA LYS A 2 -0.09 -3.13 12.52
C LYS A 2 0.47 -1.71 12.47
N ASN A 3 1.51 -1.49 11.67
CA ASN A 3 2.01 -0.14 11.41
C ASN A 3 1.07 0.56 10.44
N LEU A 4 1.03 1.90 10.49
CA LEU A 4 0.41 2.68 9.43
C LEU A 4 1.41 2.82 8.29
N TRP A 5 1.04 2.30 7.12
CA TRP A 5 1.84 2.40 5.91
C TRP A 5 1.27 3.47 4.99
N ARG A 6 2.15 4.26 4.39
CA ARG A 6 1.86 5.19 3.29
C ARG A 6 2.33 4.56 1.99
N GLY A 7 1.45 4.52 1.00
CA GLY A 7 1.78 4.08 -0.36
C GLY A 7 1.54 5.21 -1.35
N ALA A 8 2.54 5.55 -2.14
CA ALA A 8 2.44 6.46 -3.26
C ALA A 8 2.49 5.64 -4.57
N PHE A 9 1.51 5.82 -5.45
CA PHE A 9 1.36 5.06 -6.68
C PHE A 9 1.17 6.01 -7.86
N ASN A 10 1.92 5.80 -8.94
CA ASN A 10 1.61 6.41 -10.23
C ASN A 10 0.61 5.50 -10.95
N TYR A 11 -0.67 5.80 -10.78
CA TYR A 11 -1.76 4.98 -11.27
C TYR A 11 -2.57 5.76 -12.32
N ARG A 12 -2.62 5.22 -13.54
CA ARG A 12 -3.28 5.87 -14.69
C ARG A 12 -2.85 7.34 -14.88
N GLN A 13 -1.53 7.58 -14.83
CA GLN A 13 -0.93 8.92 -14.97
C GLN A 13 -1.32 9.92 -13.85
N THR A 14 -1.90 9.42 -12.75
CA THR A 14 -2.27 10.22 -11.58
C THR A 14 -1.47 9.74 -10.38
N ALA A 15 -0.94 10.67 -9.59
CA ALA A 15 -0.34 10.36 -8.31
C ALA A 15 -1.43 10.05 -7.28
N VAL A 16 -1.46 8.83 -6.76
CA VAL A 16 -2.40 8.37 -5.75
C VAL A 16 -1.64 8.04 -4.47
N VAL A 17 -2.07 8.63 -3.35
CA VAL A 17 -1.53 8.33 -2.02
C VAL A 17 -2.58 7.61 -1.19
N LEU A 18 -2.21 6.45 -0.63
CA LEU A 18 -3.07 5.62 0.22
C LEU A 18 -2.40 5.37 1.56
N TYR A 19 -3.21 5.26 2.61
CA TYR A 19 -2.75 4.94 3.97
C TYR A 19 -3.44 3.68 4.47
N ARG A 20 -2.70 2.64 4.88
CA ARG A 20 -3.29 1.39 5.35
C ARG A 20 -2.52 0.78 6.52
N TYR A 21 -3.27 0.25 7.49
CA TYR A 21 -2.70 -0.54 8.57
C TYR A 21 -2.32 -1.94 8.09
N ALA A 22 -1.07 -2.33 8.25
CA ALA A 22 -0.59 -3.66 7.88
C ALA A 22 0.60 -4.10 8.75
N HIS A 23 0.82 -5.41 8.82
CA HIS A 23 1.93 -5.99 9.59
C HIS A 23 3.26 -5.97 8.82
N SER A 24 3.22 -5.87 7.49
CA SER A 24 4.41 -5.86 6.64
C SER A 24 4.22 -4.98 5.40
N LYS A 25 5.32 -4.57 4.79
CA LYS A 25 5.33 -3.82 3.52
C LYS A 25 4.56 -4.55 2.43
N ARG A 26 4.76 -5.88 2.32
CA ARG A 26 4.06 -6.72 1.33
C ARG A 26 2.56 -6.77 1.58
N GLN A 27 2.13 -6.83 2.84
CA GLN A 27 0.71 -6.79 3.16
C GLN A 27 0.10 -5.41 2.88
N ALA A 28 0.80 -4.33 3.22
CA ALA A 28 0.38 -2.96 2.90
C ALA A 28 0.20 -2.79 1.39
N TRP A 29 1.20 -3.20 0.61
CA TRP A 29 1.18 -3.21 -0.85
C TRP A 29 -0.06 -3.92 -1.39
N LYS A 30 -0.31 -5.15 -0.92
CA LYS A 30 -1.44 -5.95 -1.41
C LYS A 30 -2.78 -5.25 -1.15
N VAL A 31 -2.99 -4.77 0.08
CA VAL A 31 -4.24 -4.11 0.47
C VAL A 31 -4.46 -2.81 -0.31
N MET A 32 -3.40 -2.02 -0.53
CA MET A 32 -3.48 -0.81 -1.33
C MET A 32 -3.78 -1.12 -2.81
N CYS A 33 -3.16 -2.15 -3.37
CA CYS A 33 -3.45 -2.60 -4.74
C CYS A 33 -4.89 -3.12 -4.89
N ASP A 34 -5.40 -3.87 -3.90
CA ASP A 34 -6.78 -4.37 -3.87
C ASP A 34 -7.79 -3.21 -3.89
N GLU A 35 -7.47 -2.11 -3.21
CA GLU A 35 -8.30 -0.91 -3.21
C GLU A 35 -8.30 -0.17 -4.54
N LEU A 36 -7.13 0.00 -5.16
CA LEU A 36 -7.03 0.58 -6.51
C LEU A 36 -7.82 -0.25 -7.53
N ALA A 37 -7.70 -1.58 -7.45
CA ALA A 37 -8.45 -2.51 -8.30
C ALA A 37 -9.96 -2.35 -8.10
N LYS A 38 -10.42 -2.30 -6.84
CA LYS A 38 -11.83 -2.12 -6.50
C LYS A 38 -12.38 -0.77 -6.99
N LYS A 39 -11.63 0.31 -6.84
CA LYS A 39 -12.03 1.67 -7.27
C LYS A 39 -12.35 1.73 -8.76
N ASP A 40 -11.59 0.97 -9.55
CA ASP A 40 -11.70 0.98 -11.01
C ASP A 40 -12.45 -0.23 -11.59
N GLY A 41 -12.96 -1.12 -10.73
CA GLY A 41 -13.69 -2.31 -11.15
C GLY A 41 -12.84 -3.31 -11.96
N ILE A 42 -11.53 -3.37 -11.72
CA ILE A 42 -10.61 -4.27 -12.43
C ILE A 42 -10.12 -5.40 -11.52
N HIS A 43 -9.60 -6.46 -12.13
CA HIS A 43 -9.06 -7.59 -11.38
C HIS A 43 -7.75 -7.22 -10.66
N PRO A 44 -7.57 -7.57 -9.36
CA PRO A 44 -6.38 -7.20 -8.58
C PRO A 44 -5.04 -7.61 -9.20
N SER A 45 -5.00 -8.75 -9.91
CA SER A 45 -3.77 -9.21 -10.57
C SER A 45 -3.20 -8.20 -11.58
N VAL A 46 -4.06 -7.39 -12.21
CA VAL A 46 -3.63 -6.33 -13.13
C VAL A 46 -2.85 -5.26 -12.36
N VAL A 47 -3.39 -4.82 -11.23
CA VAL A 47 -2.74 -3.82 -10.37
C VAL A 47 -1.46 -4.38 -9.74
N TYR A 48 -1.47 -5.65 -9.33
CA TYR A 48 -0.28 -6.32 -8.80
C TYR A 48 0.85 -6.35 -9.85
N SER A 49 0.52 -6.69 -11.10
CA SER A 49 1.50 -6.70 -12.19
C SER A 49 2.01 -5.30 -12.55
N LEU A 50 1.17 -4.27 -12.37
CA LEU A 50 1.56 -2.89 -12.60
C LEU A 50 2.58 -2.42 -11.55
N PHE A 51 2.41 -2.81 -10.30
CA PHE A 51 3.25 -2.40 -9.17
C PHE A 51 4.09 -3.55 -8.63
N ASP A 52 4.80 -4.25 -9.50
CA ASP A 52 5.61 -5.43 -9.17
C ASP A 52 7.03 -5.10 -8.65
N GLY A 53 7.43 -3.83 -8.72
CA GLY A 53 8.76 -3.35 -8.31
C GLY A 53 9.78 -3.33 -9.45
N SER A 54 9.41 -3.75 -10.67
CA SER A 54 10.28 -3.64 -11.86
C SER A 54 10.46 -2.20 -12.34
N LYS A 55 9.53 -1.31 -11.96
CA LYS A 55 9.51 0.11 -12.31
C LYS A 55 9.41 0.95 -11.04
N ASP A 56 9.97 2.15 -11.10
CA ASP A 56 9.79 3.18 -10.07
C ASP A 56 8.45 3.90 -10.24
N ASN A 57 7.37 3.13 -10.08
CA ASN A 57 6.00 3.61 -10.23
C ASN A 57 5.18 3.48 -8.94
N HIS A 58 5.81 3.01 -7.86
CA HIS A 58 5.22 3.03 -6.54
C HIS A 58 6.28 3.02 -5.44
N GLU A 59 5.93 3.62 -4.30
CA GLU A 59 6.73 3.60 -3.08
C GLU A 59 5.83 3.26 -1.90
N ILE A 60 6.33 2.43 -0.98
CA ILE A 60 5.63 2.11 0.26
C ILE A 60 6.58 2.27 1.44
N SER A 61 6.19 3.14 2.38
CA SER A 61 6.93 3.50 3.58
C SER A 61 6.06 3.39 4.84
N ILE A 62 6.69 3.32 6.00
CA ILE A 62 5.99 3.39 7.29
C ILE A 62 5.80 4.86 7.62
N GLU A 63 4.55 5.28 7.81
CA GLU A 63 4.21 6.64 8.26
C GLU A 63 4.25 6.74 9.79
N MET A 64 3.76 5.69 10.46
CA MET A 64 3.70 5.64 11.92
C MET A 64 3.95 4.21 12.41
N GLU A 65 4.95 4.09 13.28
CA GLU A 65 5.19 2.89 14.06
C GLU A 65 4.34 2.95 15.33
N VAL A 66 3.48 1.95 15.52
CA VAL A 66 2.75 1.81 16.78
C VAL A 66 3.69 1.11 17.76
N LYS A 67 4.22 1.85 18.74
CA LYS A 67 5.05 1.31 19.83
C LYS A 67 4.15 0.97 21.03
N GLU A 68 4.35 -0.20 21.61
CA GLU A 68 3.71 -0.59 22.86
C GLU A 68 4.24 0.31 23.98
N ASN A 69 3.35 1.09 24.60
CA ASN A 69 3.58 1.46 25.99
C ASN A 69 3.25 0.21 26.81
N GLU A 70 4.27 -0.32 27.49
CA GLU A 70 4.14 -1.35 28.51
C GLU A 70 2.96 -1.00 29.41
N ARG A 71 1.99 -1.91 29.52
CA ARG A 71 0.90 -1.72 30.49
C ARG A 71 1.51 -1.75 31.90
N PRO A 72 1.05 -0.86 32.81
CA PRO A 72 1.53 -0.80 34.20
C PRO A 72 1.24 -2.08 34.98
#